data_AF-A0A6P2B180-F1
#
_entry.id   AF-A0A6P2B180-F1
#
_cell.length_a   1.000
_cell.length_b   1.000
_cell.length_c   1.000
_cell.angle_alpha   90.00
_cell.angle_beta   90.00
_cell.angle_gamma   90.00
#
_symmetry.space_group_name_H-M   'P 1'
#
loop_
_entity.id
_entity.type
_entity.pdbx_description
1 polymer ?
#
loop_
_entity_poly.entity_id
_entity_poly.type
_entity_poly.pdbx_seq_one_letter_code
_entity_poly.pdbx_strand_id
1 'polypeptide(L)'
;MLASGFEDEMQKLGGLFTQADAFITRWMARWGVWLLRISVGLVFFWFGFLKFFPALSPAEELATRTIETLTFGIIGANISLPVLAGWEVLIGLGLISGKFMRVTILLLFAQMVGTVTPLFLFPSETFTQFPIAPTLEGQYIIKNMVLVSAGIVIGATVRGGDMVADEDLAEESRTRYKEMVKKQGRQSEV
;
A
#
# COMPACT_ATOMS: atom_id res chain seq x y z
N MET A 1 1.74 -55.31 -4.74
CA MET A 1 3.04 -54.82 -4.26
C MET A 1 3.51 -53.56 -4.98
N LEU A 2 3.30 -53.39 -6.29
CA LEU A 2 3.59 -52.12 -6.99
C LEU A 2 2.59 -50.98 -6.68
N ALA A 3 1.30 -51.29 -6.47
CA ALA A 3 0.27 -50.29 -6.16
C ALA A 3 0.45 -49.64 -4.76
N SER A 4 0.85 -50.42 -3.75
CA SER A 4 1.05 -49.94 -2.37
C SER A 4 2.25 -49.00 -2.24
N GLY A 5 3.30 -49.19 -3.04
CA GLY A 5 4.45 -48.27 -3.06
C GLY A 5 4.11 -46.91 -3.65
N PHE A 6 3.20 -46.87 -4.64
CA PHE A 6 2.74 -45.64 -5.29
C PHE A 6 1.81 -44.82 -4.37
N GLU A 7 0.91 -45.48 -3.64
CA GLU A 7 0.02 -44.82 -2.66
C GLU A 7 0.81 -44.18 -1.49
N ASP A 8 1.83 -44.87 -0.97
CA ASP A 8 2.73 -44.34 0.05
C ASP A 8 3.55 -43.13 -0.44
N GLU A 9 4.00 -43.16 -1.70
CA GLU A 9 4.69 -42.04 -2.34
C GLU A 9 3.77 -40.83 -2.52
N MET A 10 2.52 -41.05 -2.96
CA MET A 10 1.52 -39.99 -3.10
C MET A 10 1.12 -39.39 -1.74
N GLN A 11 1.00 -40.19 -0.68
CA GLN A 11 0.75 -39.70 0.67
C GLN A 11 1.91 -38.88 1.22
N LYS A 12 3.17 -39.33 1.02
CA LYS A 12 4.36 -38.57 1.40
C LYS A 12 4.47 -37.25 0.65
N LEU A 13 4.21 -37.27 -0.66
CA LEU A 13 4.17 -36.05 -1.47
C LEU A 13 3.10 -35.09 -0.96
N GLY A 14 1.87 -35.55 -0.72
CA GLY A 14 0.79 -34.73 -0.16
C GLY A 14 1.13 -34.13 1.22
N GLY A 15 1.77 -34.91 2.09
CA GLY A 15 2.25 -34.45 3.40
C GLY A 15 3.34 -33.39 3.29
N LEU A 16 4.29 -33.56 2.36
CA LEU A 16 5.34 -32.58 2.07
C LEU A 16 4.77 -31.27 1.50
N PHE A 17 3.81 -31.35 0.59
CA PHE A 17 3.11 -30.17 0.06
C PHE A 17 2.39 -29.40 1.15
N THR A 18 1.68 -30.09 2.05
CA THR A 18 0.95 -29.46 3.16
C THR A 18 1.90 -28.77 4.14
N GLN A 19 3.04 -29.41 4.46
CA GLN A 19 4.05 -28.81 5.33
C GLN A 19 4.74 -27.60 4.67
N ALA A 20 5.05 -27.70 3.38
CA ALA A 20 5.63 -26.59 2.63
C ALA A 20 4.68 -25.40 2.55
N ASP A 21 3.39 -25.64 2.28
CA ASP A 21 2.37 -24.59 2.26
C ASP A 21 2.21 -23.89 3.62
N ALA A 22 2.13 -24.66 4.71
CA ALA A 22 2.09 -24.11 6.07
C ALA A 22 3.34 -23.29 6.42
N PHE A 23 4.51 -23.73 5.95
CA PHE A 23 5.76 -22.97 6.14
C PHE A 23 5.74 -21.64 5.35
N ILE A 24 5.34 -21.69 4.08
CA ILE A 24 5.30 -20.53 3.18
C ILE A 24 4.28 -19.51 3.70
N THR A 25 3.08 -19.93 4.07
CA THR A 25 2.03 -19.05 4.61
C THR A 25 2.44 -18.39 5.92
N ARG A 26 3.05 -19.12 6.86
CA ARG A 26 3.60 -18.54 8.09
C ARG A 26 4.72 -17.54 7.82
N TRP A 27 5.58 -17.81 6.84
CA TRP A 27 6.62 -16.86 6.43
C TRP A 27 6.01 -15.58 5.82
N MET A 28 5.02 -15.73 4.94
CA MET A 28 4.30 -14.61 4.32
C MET A 28 3.57 -13.76 5.37
N ALA A 29 2.93 -14.39 6.36
CA ALA A 29 2.27 -13.67 7.44
C ALA A 29 3.27 -12.87 8.28
N ARG A 30 4.43 -13.47 8.61
CA ARG A 30 5.47 -12.83 9.43
C ARG A 30 6.19 -11.68 8.73
N TRP A 31 6.49 -11.81 7.44
CA TRP A 31 7.33 -10.85 6.73
C TRP A 31 6.57 -9.97 5.74
N GLY A 32 5.34 -10.34 5.35
CA GLY A 32 4.59 -9.68 4.29
C GLY A 32 4.35 -8.20 4.56
N VAL A 33 3.86 -7.85 5.75
CA VAL A 33 3.60 -6.44 6.11
C VAL A 33 4.90 -5.64 6.19
N TRP A 34 5.97 -6.24 6.71
CA TRP A 34 7.27 -5.58 6.79
C TRP A 34 7.84 -5.32 5.39
N LEU A 35 7.84 -6.31 4.51
CA LEU A 35 8.29 -6.18 3.12
C LEU A 35 7.45 -5.16 2.35
N LEU A 36 6.13 -5.17 2.55
CA LEU A 36 5.21 -4.18 1.96
C LEU A 36 5.57 -2.76 2.41
N ARG A 37 5.81 -2.56 3.70
CA ARG A 37 6.21 -1.25 4.25
C ARG A 37 7.54 -0.77 3.68
N ILE A 38 8.56 -1.63 3.67
CA ILE A 38 9.89 -1.26 3.18
C ILE A 38 9.86 -0.99 1.67
N SER A 39 9.19 -1.84 0.88
CA SER A 39 9.10 -1.66 -0.58
C SER A 39 8.38 -0.36 -0.96
N VAL A 40 7.22 -0.07 -0.35
CA VAL A 40 6.52 1.20 -0.56
C VAL A 40 7.39 2.37 -0.12
N GLY A 41 8.04 2.28 1.04
CA GLY A 41 8.93 3.32 1.54
C GLY A 41 10.11 3.61 0.60
N LEU A 42 10.75 2.57 0.06
CA LEU A 42 11.85 2.71 -0.90
C LEU A 42 11.38 3.37 -2.20
N VAL A 43 10.22 2.98 -2.71
CA VAL A 43 9.63 3.57 -3.93
C VAL A 43 9.38 5.07 -3.76
N PHE A 44 8.74 5.48 -2.66
CA PHE A 44 8.49 6.89 -2.36
C PHE A 44 9.79 7.67 -2.14
N PHE A 45 10.73 7.10 -1.37
CA PHE A 45 12.01 7.74 -1.11
C PHE A 45 12.79 7.96 -2.42
N TRP A 46 12.89 6.93 -3.25
CA TRP A 46 13.65 6.97 -4.49
C TRP A 46 13.06 7.96 -5.49
N PHE A 47 11.75 7.88 -5.75
CA PHE A 47 11.10 8.80 -6.69
C PHE A 47 11.07 10.24 -6.17
N GLY A 48 10.85 10.45 -4.88
CA GLY A 48 10.95 11.77 -4.27
C GLY A 48 12.36 12.35 -4.36
N PHE A 49 13.38 11.53 -4.10
CA PHE A 49 14.77 11.97 -4.19
C PHE A 49 15.17 12.36 -5.62
N LEU A 50 14.70 11.61 -6.63
CA LEU A 50 14.98 11.92 -8.03
C LEU A 50 14.41 13.27 -8.47
N LYS A 51 13.29 13.72 -7.89
CA LYS A 51 12.66 15.02 -8.21
C LYS A 51 13.47 16.25 -7.79
N PHE A 52 14.52 16.07 -6.98
CA PHE A 52 15.46 17.17 -6.72
C PHE A 52 16.41 17.43 -7.90
N PHE A 53 16.46 16.52 -8.88
CA PHE A 53 17.29 16.62 -10.08
C PHE A 53 16.39 16.90 -11.29
N PRO A 54 16.48 18.11 -11.90
CA PRO A 54 15.58 18.51 -12.98
C PRO A 54 15.62 17.60 -14.21
N ALA A 55 14.48 17.54 -14.93
CA ALA A 55 14.32 16.95 -16.27
C ALA A 55 14.35 15.41 -16.37
N LEU A 56 14.07 14.69 -15.27
CA LEU A 56 14.15 13.23 -15.26
C LEU A 56 12.79 12.50 -15.22
N SER A 57 11.66 13.20 -15.05
CA SER A 57 10.36 12.54 -14.86
C SER A 57 9.25 13.08 -15.78
N PRO A 58 8.63 12.23 -16.61
CA PRO A 58 7.47 12.60 -17.44
C PRO A 58 6.27 13.12 -16.65
N ALA A 59 6.14 12.72 -15.37
CA ALA A 59 4.99 13.05 -14.53
C ALA A 59 5.12 14.39 -13.78
N GLU A 60 6.29 15.04 -13.80
CA GLU A 60 6.52 16.30 -13.09
C GLU A 60 5.67 17.46 -13.63
N GLU A 61 5.53 17.54 -14.95
CA GLU A 61 4.76 18.60 -15.59
C GLU A 61 3.28 18.49 -15.23
N LEU A 62 2.71 17.28 -15.31
CA LEU A 62 1.32 17.02 -14.95
C LEU A 62 1.05 17.30 -13.45
N ALA A 63 1.94 16.86 -12.57
CA ALA A 63 1.81 17.09 -11.12
C ALA A 63 1.90 18.59 -10.78
N THR A 64 2.80 19.31 -11.44
CA THR A 64 2.96 20.75 -11.26
C THR A 64 1.75 21.53 -11.73
N ARG A 65 1.27 21.28 -12.95
CA ARG A 65 0.06 21.93 -13.48
C ARG A 65 -1.15 21.67 -12.59
N THR A 66 -1.23 20.48 -12.03
CA THR A 66 -2.29 20.11 -11.08
C THR A 66 -2.24 20.96 -9.82
N ILE A 67 -1.07 21.13 -9.21
CA ILE A 67 -0.91 21.98 -8.03
C ILE A 67 -1.20 23.43 -8.36
N GLU A 68 -0.72 23.92 -9.50
CA GLU A 68 -0.97 25.28 -9.96
C GLU A 68 -2.47 25.54 -10.13
N THR A 69 -3.20 24.64 -10.82
CA THR A 69 -4.65 24.73 -10.99
C THR A 69 -5.39 24.66 -9.65
N LEU A 70 -5.02 23.76 -8.75
CA LEU A 70 -5.64 23.63 -7.42
C LEU A 70 -5.36 24.83 -6.51
N THR A 71 -4.25 25.53 -6.73
CA THR A 71 -3.85 26.72 -5.97
C THR A 71 -4.23 28.02 -6.67
N PHE A 72 -5.08 27.95 -7.70
CA PHE A 72 -5.51 29.11 -8.50
C PHE A 72 -4.34 29.93 -9.07
N GLY A 73 -3.24 29.27 -9.42
CA GLY A 73 -2.05 29.90 -9.99
C GLY A 73 -1.09 30.52 -8.96
N ILE A 74 -1.34 30.36 -7.65
CA ILE A 74 -0.49 30.95 -6.61
C ILE A 74 0.82 30.17 -6.45
N ILE A 75 0.79 28.85 -6.60
CA ILE A 75 1.96 27.98 -6.44
C ILE A 75 2.39 27.43 -7.80
N GLY A 76 3.49 27.97 -8.33
CA GLY A 76 4.11 27.49 -9.57
C GLY A 76 5.12 26.35 -9.36
N ALA A 77 5.64 25.84 -10.48
CA ALA A 77 6.61 24.75 -10.60
C ALA A 77 7.79 24.80 -9.62
N ASN A 78 8.37 25.99 -9.47
CA ASN A 78 9.57 26.21 -8.67
C ASN A 78 9.36 25.92 -7.18
N ILE A 79 8.12 25.95 -6.70
CA ILE A 79 7.76 25.68 -5.31
C ILE A 79 7.10 24.31 -5.18
N SER A 80 6.17 23.98 -6.10
CA SER A 80 5.43 22.73 -6.06
C SER A 80 6.33 21.49 -6.16
N LEU A 81 7.36 21.53 -7.03
CA LEU A 81 8.26 20.40 -7.24
C LEU A 81 9.12 20.07 -6.02
N PRO A 82 9.87 21.02 -5.41
CA PRO A 82 10.62 20.74 -4.19
C PRO A 82 9.73 20.31 -3.01
N VAL A 83 8.52 20.88 -2.89
CA VAL A 83 7.58 20.48 -1.83
C VAL A 83 7.11 19.04 -2.05
N LEU A 84 6.73 18.66 -3.27
CA LEU A 84 6.37 17.28 -3.61
C LEU A 84 7.53 16.31 -3.37
N ALA A 85 8.74 16.67 -3.81
CA ALA A 85 9.95 15.88 -3.62
C ALA A 85 10.22 15.63 -2.12
N GLY A 86 10.16 16.69 -1.31
CA GLY A 86 10.29 16.61 0.14
C GLY A 86 9.19 15.76 0.79
N TRP A 87 7.95 15.92 0.34
CA TRP A 87 6.80 15.15 0.85
C TRP A 87 6.98 13.64 0.63
N GLU A 88 7.39 13.26 -0.58
CA GLU A 88 7.65 11.86 -0.94
C GLU A 88 8.82 11.26 -0.18
N VAL A 89 9.92 12.01 -0.03
CA VAL A 89 11.07 11.58 0.77
C VAL A 89 10.70 11.39 2.24
N LEU A 90 9.91 12.30 2.82
CA LEU A 90 9.43 12.19 4.20
C LEU A 90 8.56 10.95 4.40
N ILE A 91 7.63 10.67 3.47
CA ILE A 91 6.83 9.44 3.51
C ILE A 91 7.74 8.22 3.42
N GLY A 92 8.67 8.21 2.47
CA GLY A 92 9.60 7.11 2.25
C GLY A 92 10.43 6.79 3.48
N LEU A 93 11.07 7.81 4.07
CA LEU A 93 11.85 7.68 5.31
C LEU A 93 10.98 7.27 6.50
N GLY A 94 9.76 7.81 6.61
CA GLY A 94 8.81 7.42 7.66
C GLY A 94 8.44 5.94 7.59
N LEU A 95 8.16 5.43 6.39
CA LEU A 95 7.82 4.02 6.18
C LEU A 95 9.02 3.11 6.41
N ILE A 96 10.20 3.46 5.89
CA ILE A 96 11.43 2.67 6.04
C ILE A 96 11.85 2.60 7.52
N SER A 97 11.86 3.74 8.21
CA SER A 97 12.28 3.81 9.61
C SER A 97 11.25 3.24 10.60
N GLY A 98 9.99 3.12 10.19
CA GLY A 98 8.89 2.69 11.07
C GLY A 98 8.53 3.70 12.15
N LYS A 99 9.01 4.94 12.07
CA LYS A 99 8.75 6.01 13.05
C LYS A 99 7.59 6.89 12.62
N PHE A 100 6.84 7.41 13.60
CA PHE A 100 5.69 8.30 13.37
C PHE A 100 4.65 7.77 12.36
N MET A 101 4.45 6.45 12.31
CA MET A 101 3.67 5.76 11.26
C MET A 101 2.27 6.34 11.01
N ARG A 102 1.58 6.81 12.05
CA ARG A 102 0.25 7.42 11.89
C ARG A 102 0.30 8.70 11.03
N VAL A 103 1.32 9.52 11.26
CA VAL A 103 1.55 10.74 10.49
C VAL A 103 2.00 10.37 9.08
N THR A 104 2.95 9.44 8.94
CA THR A 104 3.45 8.97 7.64
C THR A 104 2.33 8.44 6.74
N ILE A 105 1.41 7.63 7.30
CA ILE A 105 0.28 7.07 6.55
C ILE A 105 -0.75 8.16 6.21
N LEU A 106 -0.97 9.13 7.10
CA LEU A 106 -1.81 10.29 6.80
C LEU A 106 -1.23 11.11 5.64
N LEU A 107 0.08 11.36 5.65
CA LEU A 107 0.78 12.06 4.57
C LEU A 107 0.69 11.27 3.25
N LEU A 108 0.81 9.94 3.30
CA LEU A 108 0.62 9.06 2.15
C LEU A 108 -0.79 9.21 1.58
N PHE A 109 -1.83 9.11 2.41
CA PHE A 109 -3.21 9.27 1.92
C PHE A 109 -3.50 10.66 1.39
N ALA A 110 -2.99 11.72 2.04
CA ALA A 110 -3.10 13.08 1.54
C ALA A 110 -2.47 13.23 0.15
N GLN A 111 -1.29 12.64 -0.07
CA GLN A 111 -0.67 12.61 -1.38
C GLN A 111 -1.50 11.83 -2.41
N MET A 112 -2.09 10.69 -2.03
CA MET A 112 -2.91 9.89 -2.96
C MET A 112 -4.15 10.64 -3.46
N VAL A 113 -4.73 11.53 -2.64
CA VAL A 113 -5.82 12.42 -3.11
C VAL A 113 -5.29 13.33 -4.21
N GLY A 114 -4.14 13.97 -3.99
CA GLY A 114 -3.49 14.84 -4.96
C GLY A 114 -3.18 14.12 -6.27
N THR A 115 -2.64 12.90 -6.23
CA THR A 115 -2.26 12.15 -7.45
C THR A 115 -3.44 11.70 -8.29
N VAL A 116 -4.64 11.58 -7.72
CA VAL A 116 -5.87 11.20 -8.45
C VAL A 116 -6.54 12.41 -9.13
N THR A 117 -6.33 13.62 -8.62
CA THR A 117 -6.94 14.85 -9.18
C THR A 117 -6.72 15.08 -10.69
N PRO A 118 -5.56 14.75 -11.32
CA PRO A 118 -5.36 14.96 -12.75
C PRO A 118 -6.33 14.15 -13.62
N LEU A 119 -6.85 13.01 -13.16
CA LEU A 119 -7.82 12.21 -13.91
C LEU A 119 -9.11 12.99 -14.21
N PHE A 120 -9.44 13.95 -13.35
CA PHE A 120 -10.64 14.78 -13.45
C PHE A 120 -10.34 16.16 -14.04
N LEU A 121 -9.17 16.74 -13.72
CA LEU A 121 -8.78 18.07 -14.18
C LEU A 121 -8.21 18.06 -15.61
N PHE A 122 -7.48 17.02 -15.99
CA PHE A 122 -6.79 16.89 -17.28
C PHE A 122 -7.08 15.55 -17.97
N PRO A 123 -8.36 15.19 -18.20
CA PRO A 123 -8.72 13.90 -18.77
C PRO A 123 -8.14 13.66 -20.17
N SER A 124 -7.87 14.72 -20.94
CA SER A 124 -7.21 14.64 -22.25
C SER A 124 -5.75 14.21 -22.19
N GLU A 125 -5.08 14.41 -21.05
CA GLU A 125 -3.69 14.00 -20.83
C GLU A 125 -3.60 12.63 -20.14
N THR A 126 -4.63 12.25 -19.38
CA THR A 126 -4.67 10.99 -18.66
C THR A 126 -5.40 9.87 -19.41
N PHE A 127 -6.14 10.18 -20.47
CA PHE A 127 -6.86 9.21 -21.30
C PHE A 127 -6.62 9.44 -22.80
N THR A 128 -6.31 8.36 -23.52
CA THR A 128 -6.36 8.36 -24.99
C THR A 128 -7.79 8.31 -25.49
N GLN A 129 -8.68 7.60 -24.77
CA GLN A 129 -10.13 7.62 -24.97
C GLN A 129 -10.81 7.65 -23.61
N PHE A 130 -11.33 8.80 -23.22
CA PHE A 130 -11.99 8.96 -21.93
C PHE A 130 -13.35 8.22 -21.90
N PRO A 131 -13.69 7.45 -20.85
CA PRO A 131 -12.92 7.06 -19.66
C PRO A 131 -12.28 5.65 -19.76
N ILE A 132 -12.26 5.04 -20.95
CA ILE A 132 -11.99 3.60 -21.13
C ILE A 132 -10.49 3.29 -21.29
N ALA A 133 -9.75 4.14 -22.01
CA ALA A 133 -8.36 3.90 -22.36
C ALA A 133 -7.44 4.97 -21.73
N PRO A 134 -6.78 4.68 -20.59
CA PRO A 134 -5.82 5.60 -19.97
C PRO A 134 -4.48 5.66 -20.72
N THR A 135 -3.84 6.83 -20.70
CA THR A 135 -2.43 7.01 -21.11
C THR A 135 -1.48 6.32 -20.14
N LEU A 136 -0.16 6.35 -20.39
CA LEU A 136 0.81 5.79 -19.44
C LEU A 136 0.71 6.49 -18.08
N GLU A 137 0.60 7.81 -18.08
CA GLU A 137 0.40 8.65 -16.89
C GLU A 137 -0.90 8.25 -16.17
N GLY A 138 -2.01 8.15 -16.90
CA GLY A 138 -3.29 7.70 -16.34
C GLY A 138 -3.21 6.30 -15.72
N GLN A 139 -2.50 5.37 -16.35
CA GLN A 139 -2.28 4.02 -15.82
C GLN A 139 -1.49 4.05 -14.51
N TYR A 140 -0.43 4.86 -14.43
CA TYR A 140 0.34 5.02 -13.20
C TYR A 140 -0.51 5.61 -12.08
N ILE A 141 -1.34 6.61 -12.38
CA ILE A 141 -2.27 7.19 -11.40
C ILE A 141 -3.26 6.14 -10.90
N ILE A 142 -3.90 5.38 -11.80
CA ILE A 142 -4.88 4.35 -11.42
C ILE A 142 -4.22 3.25 -10.56
N LYS A 143 -2.97 2.86 -10.88
CA LYS A 143 -2.22 1.89 -10.08
C LYS A 143 -1.94 2.33 -8.65
N ASN A 144 -2.05 3.63 -8.33
CA ASN A 144 -1.94 4.10 -6.94
C ASN A 144 -2.99 3.51 -6.00
N MET A 145 -4.09 2.93 -6.51
CA MET A 145 -5.01 2.12 -5.69
C MET A 145 -4.32 0.99 -4.92
N VAL A 146 -3.24 0.43 -5.48
CA VAL A 146 -2.41 -0.58 -4.80
C VAL A 146 -1.68 0.05 -3.61
N LEU A 147 -1.15 1.27 -3.76
CA LEU A 147 -0.48 2.00 -2.69
C LEU A 147 -1.45 2.42 -1.58
N VAL A 148 -2.67 2.82 -1.94
CA VAL A 148 -3.75 3.08 -0.98
C VAL A 148 -4.05 1.83 -0.17
N SER A 149 -4.24 0.69 -0.84
CA SER A 149 -4.50 -0.59 -0.18
C SER A 149 -3.34 -0.99 0.73
N ALA A 150 -2.09 -0.81 0.28
CA ALA A 150 -0.91 -1.05 1.09
C ALA A 150 -0.87 -0.14 2.34
N GLY A 151 -1.19 1.14 2.19
CA GLY A 151 -1.29 2.08 3.31
C GLY A 151 -2.33 1.66 4.35
N ILE A 152 -3.48 1.11 3.93
CA ILE A 152 -4.50 0.57 4.83
C ILE A 152 -3.96 -0.64 5.60
N VAL A 153 -3.34 -1.60 4.90
CA VAL A 153 -2.77 -2.81 5.51
C VAL A 153 -1.67 -2.46 6.51
N ILE A 154 -0.74 -1.57 6.13
CA ILE A 154 0.31 -1.08 7.03
C ILE A 154 -0.31 -0.30 8.20
N GLY A 155 -1.37 0.48 7.97
CA GLY A 155 -2.07 1.24 9.01
C GLY A 155 -2.75 0.35 10.05
N ALA A 156 -3.32 -0.77 9.63
CA ALA A 156 -3.94 -1.73 10.51
C ALA A 156 -2.96 -2.33 11.55
N THR A 157 -1.67 -2.44 11.20
CA THR A 157 -0.66 -3.06 12.07
C THR A 157 0.06 -2.06 12.98
N VAL A 158 -0.18 -0.74 12.86
CA VAL A 158 0.48 0.29 13.68
C VAL A 158 0.21 0.14 15.19
N ARG A 159 -0.87 -0.55 15.58
CA ARG A 159 -1.18 -0.85 16.99
C ARG A 159 -0.51 -2.12 17.53
N GLY A 160 0.41 -2.72 16.77
CA GLY A 160 1.09 -3.98 17.13
C GLY A 160 0.32 -5.24 16.73
N GLY A 161 -0.73 -5.11 15.93
CA GLY A 161 -1.38 -6.27 15.29
C GLY A 161 -0.53 -6.78 14.13
N ASP A 162 -0.61 -8.07 13.84
CA ASP A 162 0.11 -8.71 12.73
C ASP A 162 -0.77 -9.75 12.04
N MET A 163 -0.37 -10.20 10.86
CA MET A 163 -1.06 -11.28 10.15
C MET A 163 -0.81 -12.62 10.84
N VAL A 164 -1.88 -13.42 10.97
CA VAL A 164 -1.82 -14.78 11.51
C VAL A 164 -2.18 -15.75 10.40
N ALA A 165 -1.27 -16.68 10.10
CA ALA A 165 -1.48 -17.70 9.06
C ALA A 165 -2.31 -18.89 9.56
N ASP A 166 -2.16 -19.26 10.83
CA ASP A 166 -2.81 -20.42 11.40
C ASP A 166 -4.31 -20.15 11.66
N GLU A 167 -5.17 -20.97 11.06
CA GLU A 167 -6.62 -20.79 11.07
C GLU A 167 -7.21 -20.82 12.48
N ASP A 168 -6.81 -21.80 13.31
CA ASP A 168 -7.28 -21.95 14.69
C ASP A 168 -7.02 -20.68 15.52
N LEU A 169 -5.83 -20.10 15.38
CA LEU A 169 -5.44 -18.87 16.08
C LEU A 169 -6.22 -17.65 15.57
N ALA A 170 -6.51 -17.62 14.27
CA ALA A 170 -7.34 -16.57 13.68
C ALA A 170 -8.80 -16.67 14.14
N GLU A 171 -9.36 -17.87 14.28
CA GLU A 171 -10.70 -18.09 14.82
C GLU A 171 -10.83 -17.72 16.30
N GLU A 172 -9.86 -18.12 17.12
CA GLU A 172 -9.82 -17.74 18.54
C GLU A 172 -9.81 -16.21 18.67
N SER A 173 -8.95 -15.54 17.90
CA SER A 173 -8.84 -14.08 17.87
C SER A 173 -10.16 -13.40 17.45
N ARG A 174 -10.84 -13.94 16.42
CA ARG A 174 -12.15 -13.43 15.96
C ARG A 174 -13.24 -13.62 17.00
N THR A 175 -13.28 -14.76 17.68
CA THR A 175 -14.25 -15.05 18.73
C THR A 175 -14.08 -14.09 19.89
N ARG A 176 -12.84 -13.94 20.37
CA ARG A 176 -12.49 -13.00 21.44
C ARG A 176 -12.83 -11.55 21.09
N TYR A 177 -12.56 -11.13 19.86
CA TYR A 177 -12.94 -9.79 19.39
C TYR A 177 -14.47 -9.56 19.43
N LYS A 178 -15.26 -10.52 18.91
CA LYS A 178 -16.74 -10.45 18.95
C LYS A 178 -17.27 -10.32 20.38
N GLU A 179 -16.71 -11.07 21.31
CA GLU A 179 -17.09 -10.99 22.73
C GLU A 179 -16.75 -9.64 23.36
N MET A 180 -15.57 -9.09 23.07
CA MET A 180 -15.16 -7.76 23.57
C MET A 180 -16.10 -6.67 23.07
N VAL A 181 -16.42 -6.65 21.77
CA VAL A 181 -17.33 -5.66 21.17
C VAL A 181 -18.74 -5.79 21.77
N LYS A 182 -19.24 -7.02 21.95
CA LYS A 182 -20.55 -7.29 22.55
C LYS A 182 -20.63 -6.79 24.01
N LYS A 183 -19.55 -6.94 24.78
CA LYS A 183 -19.47 -6.43 26.17
C LYS A 183 -19.43 -4.90 26.22
N GLN A 184 -18.70 -4.26 25.31
CA GLN A 184 -18.63 -2.79 25.24
C GLN A 184 -19.96 -2.17 24.83
N GLY A 185 -20.64 -2.72 23.82
CA GLY A 185 -21.97 -2.24 23.40
C GLY A 185 -23.03 -2.36 24.50
N ARG A 186 -22.93 -3.39 25.34
CA ARG A 186 -23.82 -3.59 26.49
C ARG A 186 -23.55 -2.65 27.67
N GLN A 187 -22.35 -2.08 27.76
CA GLN A 187 -21.99 -1.10 28.79
C GLN A 187 -22.31 0.34 28.37
N SER A 188 -22.52 0.62 27.08
CA SER A 188 -22.96 1.93 26.57
C SER A 188 -24.48 2.12 26.55
N GLU A 189 -25.26 1.05 26.77
CA GLU A 189 -26.73 1.06 26.83
C GLU A 189 -27.28 1.16 28.27
N VAL A 190 -26.41 1.24 29.28
CA VAL A 190 -26.75 1.40 30.71
C VAL A 190 -26.25 2.75 31.19
#